data_AF-A0A1E8PQ30-F1
#
_entry.id   AF-A0A1E8PQ30-F1
#
_cell.length_a   1.000
_cell.length_b   1.000
_cell.length_c   1.000
_cell.angle_alpha   90.00
_cell.angle_beta   90.00
_cell.angle_gamma   90.00
#
_symmetry.space_group_name_H-M   'P 1'
#
loop_
_entity.id
_entity.type
_entity.pdbx_description
1 polymer ?
#
loop_
_entity_poly.entity_id
_entity_poly.type
_entity_poly.pdbx_seq_one_letter_code
_entity_poly.pdbx_strand_id
1 'polypeptide(L)'
;MGKFYEGLGDELSLFVRHSAWLGAVPEAKKGARADSPDLSRREQIERDGSEIEMPPFDQGEYLIGYLYEVGPTVAAGMGAGPVTFTEIAAWQAARGFELEPWEARLLRRLSIDYLAESQRATKRECPPPWGGSVAVRVSANRAAARALELFLA
;
A
#
# COMPACT_ATOMS: atom_id res chain seq x y z
N MET A 1 21.45 11.22 1.14
CA MET A 1 20.75 12.07 2.14
C MET A 1 21.35 11.68 3.50
N GLY A 2 21.04 12.30 4.64
CA GLY A 2 21.55 11.76 5.92
C GLY A 2 20.96 10.37 6.19
N LYS A 3 21.68 9.45 6.85
CA LYS A 3 21.22 8.07 7.14
C LYS A 3 19.84 8.01 7.83
N PHE A 4 19.54 9.02 8.64
CA PHE A 4 18.24 9.17 9.31
C PHE A 4 17.07 9.29 8.32
N TYR A 5 17.19 10.18 7.32
CA TYR A 5 16.14 10.41 6.32
C TYR A 5 15.96 9.23 5.38
N GLU A 6 17.02 8.46 5.15
CA GLU A 6 16.96 7.23 4.36
C GLU A 6 16.17 6.15 5.11
N GLY A 7 16.46 5.93 6.40
CA GLY A 7 15.69 5.00 7.25
C GLY A 7 14.21 5.38 7.36
N LEU A 8 13.91 6.63 7.68
CA LEU A 8 12.54 7.15 7.72
C LEU A 8 11.81 6.94 6.39
N GLY A 9 12.48 7.27 5.28
CA GLY A 9 11.91 7.12 3.94
C GLY A 9 11.57 5.67 3.60
N ASP A 10 12.36 4.71 4.07
CA ASP A 10 12.14 3.28 3.83
C ASP A 10 10.96 2.74 4.66
N GLU A 11 10.82 3.17 5.92
CA GLU A 11 9.68 2.83 6.78
C GLU A 11 8.36 3.36 6.21
N LEU A 12 8.32 4.65 5.85
CA LEU A 12 7.14 5.25 5.23
C LEU A 12 6.82 4.61 3.88
N SER A 13 7.85 4.27 3.08
CA SER A 13 7.68 3.53 1.82
C SER A 13 7.02 2.16 2.05
N LEU A 14 7.47 1.41 3.05
CA LEU A 14 6.85 0.13 3.41
C LEU A 14 5.37 0.31 3.79
N PHE A 15 5.05 1.32 4.59
CA PHE A 15 3.68 1.63 4.99
C PHE A 15 2.77 1.98 3.80
N VAL A 16 3.20 2.89 2.91
CA VAL A 16 2.37 3.29 1.75
C VAL A 16 2.21 2.17 0.74
N ARG A 17 3.25 1.35 0.55
CA ARG A 17 3.16 0.15 -0.29
C ARG A 17 2.18 -0.84 0.33
N HIS A 18 2.24 -1.09 1.63
CA HIS A 18 1.28 -1.99 2.27
C HIS A 18 -0.17 -1.47 2.14
N SER A 19 -0.36 -0.16 2.30
CA SER A 19 -1.65 0.51 2.09
C SER A 19 -2.15 0.34 0.64
N ALA A 20 -1.28 0.53 -0.36
CA ALA A 20 -1.59 0.33 -1.77
C ALA A 20 -1.97 -1.12 -2.08
N TRP A 21 -1.27 -2.08 -1.48
CA TRP A 21 -1.59 -3.51 -1.62
C TRP A 21 -2.99 -3.81 -1.05
N LEU A 22 -3.31 -3.29 0.14
CA LEU A 22 -4.64 -3.45 0.75
C LEU A 22 -5.76 -2.86 -0.13
N GLY A 23 -5.51 -1.70 -0.75
CA GLY A 23 -6.48 -1.03 -1.63
C GLY A 23 -6.63 -1.65 -3.02
N ALA A 24 -5.74 -2.57 -3.43
CA ALA A 24 -5.80 -3.17 -4.76
C ALA A 24 -6.93 -4.19 -4.88
N VAL A 25 -7.60 -4.20 -6.03
CA VAL A 25 -8.56 -5.25 -6.42
C VAL A 25 -7.80 -6.34 -7.18
N PRO A 26 -7.69 -7.56 -6.64
CA PRO A 26 -7.01 -8.65 -7.32
C PRO A 26 -7.76 -9.12 -8.56
N GLU A 27 -7.03 -9.49 -9.61
CA GLU A 27 -7.59 -10.12 -10.80
C GLU A 27 -8.44 -11.35 -10.45
N ALA A 28 -9.58 -11.48 -11.14
CA ALA A 28 -10.49 -12.61 -10.95
C ALA A 28 -9.79 -13.96 -11.20
N LYS A 29 -10.12 -14.96 -10.39
CA LYS A 29 -9.63 -16.33 -10.61
C LYS A 29 -10.15 -16.85 -11.96
N LYS A 30 -9.31 -17.57 -12.71
CA LYS A 30 -9.75 -18.27 -13.93
C LYS A 30 -10.95 -19.17 -13.63
N GLY A 31 -12.08 -18.93 -14.29
CA GLY A 31 -13.35 -19.63 -14.07
C GLY A 31 -14.22 -19.06 -12.95
N ALA A 32 -13.90 -17.88 -12.41
CA ALA A 32 -14.81 -17.14 -11.54
C ALA A 32 -16.11 -16.80 -12.28
N ARG A 33 -17.22 -16.74 -11.53
CA ARG A 33 -18.51 -16.33 -12.10
C ARG A 33 -18.47 -14.84 -12.46
N ALA A 34 -19.15 -14.47 -13.53
CA ALA A 34 -19.20 -13.10 -14.05
C ALA A 34 -19.81 -12.09 -13.05
N ASP A 35 -20.54 -12.54 -12.04
CA ASP A 35 -21.20 -11.73 -11.00
C ASP A 35 -20.40 -11.65 -9.68
N SER A 36 -19.16 -12.16 -9.66
CA SER A 36 -18.32 -12.08 -8.46
C SER A 36 -17.97 -10.62 -8.17
N PRO A 37 -18.16 -10.11 -6.93
CA PRO A 37 -17.87 -8.72 -6.62
C PRO A 37 -16.37 -8.42 -6.69
N ASP A 38 -16.03 -7.28 -7.29
CA ASP A 38 -14.68 -6.73 -7.36
C ASP A 38 -14.30 -6.11 -6.01
N LEU A 39 -13.90 -6.96 -5.07
CA LEU A 39 -13.47 -6.54 -3.73
C LEU A 39 -11.96 -6.29 -3.68
N SER A 40 -11.57 -5.17 -3.08
CA SER A 40 -10.18 -4.93 -2.68
C SER A 40 -9.70 -5.95 -1.66
N ARG A 41 -8.38 -6.07 -1.49
CA ARG A 41 -7.80 -6.98 -0.47
C ARG A 41 -8.25 -6.60 0.94
N ARG A 42 -8.37 -5.31 1.25
CA ARG A 42 -8.93 -4.79 2.51
C ARG A 42 -10.33 -5.33 2.75
N GLU A 43 -11.23 -5.15 1.79
CA GLU A 43 -12.62 -5.61 1.90
C GLU A 43 -12.72 -7.13 2.02
N GLN A 44 -11.85 -7.89 1.34
CA GLN A 44 -11.77 -9.34 1.49
C GLN A 44 -11.36 -9.74 2.92
N ILE A 45 -10.34 -9.10 3.50
CA ILE A 45 -9.86 -9.36 4.86
C ILE A 45 -10.94 -9.02 5.91
N GLU A 46 -11.58 -7.86 5.77
CA GLU A 46 -12.66 -7.41 6.67
C GLU A 46 -13.88 -8.33 6.59
N ARG A 47 -14.26 -8.76 5.38
CA ARG A 47 -15.36 -9.71 5.17
C ARG A 47 -15.07 -11.08 5.79
N ASP A 48 -13.81 -11.51 5.77
CA ASP A 48 -13.35 -12.73 6.43
C ASP A 48 -13.26 -12.57 7.96
N GLY A 49 -13.63 -11.40 8.52
CA GLY A 49 -13.63 -11.11 9.95
C GLY A 49 -12.22 -10.96 10.54
N SER A 50 -11.22 -10.73 9.68
CA SER A 50 -9.83 -10.60 10.08
C SER A 50 -9.43 -9.14 10.31
N GLU A 51 -8.49 -8.92 11.23
CA GLU A 51 -7.96 -7.58 11.54
C GLU A 51 -6.95 -7.13 10.48
N ILE A 52 -6.90 -5.82 10.20
CA ILE A 52 -5.89 -5.25 9.32
C ILE A 52 -4.74 -4.71 10.16
N GLU A 53 -3.60 -5.37 10.05
CA GLU A 53 -2.36 -4.87 10.64
C GLU A 53 -1.62 -3.99 9.64
N MET A 54 -1.04 -2.89 10.12
CA MET A 54 -0.23 -1.98 9.32
C MET A 54 1.24 -2.04 9.75
N PRO A 55 2.20 -1.84 8.84
CA PRO A 55 3.61 -1.77 9.20
C PRO A 55 3.84 -0.61 10.18
N PRO A 56 4.54 -0.83 11.30
CA PRO A 56 4.88 0.26 12.21
C PRO A 56 5.93 1.18 11.57
N PHE A 57 5.88 2.45 11.94
CA PHE A 57 6.91 3.46 11.69
C PHE A 57 6.88 4.46 12.85
N ASP A 58 8.03 5.03 13.20
CA ASP A 58 8.15 5.80 14.44
C ASP A 58 7.90 7.31 14.27
N GLN A 59 8.05 7.83 13.06
CA GLN A 59 7.98 9.27 12.76
C GLN A 59 7.44 9.52 11.36
N GLY A 60 7.01 10.76 11.10
CA GLY A 60 6.63 11.20 9.75
C GLY A 60 5.17 10.95 9.39
N GLU A 61 4.30 10.76 10.38
CA GLU A 61 2.85 10.61 10.24
C GLU A 61 2.26 11.77 9.43
N TYR A 62 2.76 12.98 9.63
CA TYR A 62 2.31 14.16 8.90
C TYR A 62 2.59 14.06 7.39
N LEU A 63 3.70 13.42 6.98
CA LEU A 63 4.01 13.19 5.56
C LEU A 63 3.06 12.17 4.93
N ILE A 64 2.67 11.14 5.69
CA ILE A 64 1.62 10.21 5.27
C ILE A 64 0.29 10.96 5.12
N GLY A 65 -0.07 11.78 6.11
CA GLY A 65 -1.26 12.65 6.04
C GLY A 65 -1.25 13.53 4.80
N TYR A 66 -0.13 14.21 4.53
CA TYR A 66 0.05 15.06 3.36
C TYR A 66 -0.07 14.29 2.05
N LEU A 67 0.52 13.10 1.95
CA LEU A 67 0.39 12.27 0.75
C LEU A 67 -1.09 11.94 0.44
N TYR A 68 -1.86 11.56 1.45
CA TYR A 68 -3.28 11.22 1.27
C TYR A 68 -4.18 12.44 1.12
N GLU A 69 -3.78 13.61 1.65
CA GLU A 69 -4.47 14.88 1.43
C GLU A 69 -4.29 15.39 -0.01
N VAL A 70 -3.06 15.34 -0.53
CA VAL A 70 -2.77 15.62 -1.96
C VAL A 70 -3.43 14.58 -2.87
N GLY A 71 -3.53 13.35 -2.38
CA GLY A 71 -3.87 12.16 -3.14
C GLY A 71 -2.60 11.41 -3.55
N PRO A 72 -2.46 10.10 -3.28
CA PRO A 72 -1.23 9.36 -3.53
C PRO A 72 -0.93 9.14 -5.03
N THR A 73 -1.90 9.42 -5.90
CA THR A 73 -1.80 9.33 -7.36
C THR A 73 -2.59 10.47 -8.00
N VAL A 74 -2.29 10.75 -9.27
CA VAL A 74 -2.98 11.74 -10.12
C VAL A 74 -3.48 11.07 -11.39
N ALA A 75 -4.44 11.68 -12.08
CA ALA A 75 -4.86 11.22 -13.40
C ALA A 75 -3.74 11.47 -14.43
N ALA A 76 -3.41 10.47 -15.25
CA ALA A 76 -2.38 10.54 -16.27
C ALA A 76 -2.80 9.82 -17.56
N GLY A 77 -3.35 10.58 -18.51
CA GLY A 77 -3.78 10.06 -19.82
C GLY A 77 -4.82 8.93 -19.70
N MET A 78 -4.37 7.70 -19.90
CA MET A 78 -5.20 6.47 -19.87
C MET A 78 -5.17 5.74 -18.51
N GLY A 79 -4.60 6.34 -17.46
CA GLY A 79 -4.49 5.69 -16.16
C GLY A 79 -4.09 6.67 -15.05
N ALA A 80 -3.41 6.15 -14.03
CA ALA A 80 -2.89 6.94 -12.93
C ALA A 80 -1.37 7.16 -13.07
N GLY A 81 -0.92 8.35 -12.66
CA GLY A 81 0.48 8.73 -12.54
C GLY A 81 0.83 9.09 -11.09
N PRO A 82 2.13 9.17 -10.75
CA PRO A 82 2.54 9.65 -9.45
C PRO A 82 2.37 11.16 -9.36
N VAL A 83 2.09 11.67 -8.17
CA VAL A 83 2.05 13.10 -7.85
C VAL A 83 3.36 13.76 -8.30
N THR A 84 3.26 14.82 -9.09
CA THR A 84 4.42 15.57 -9.57
C THR A 84 4.70 16.78 -8.67
N PHE A 85 5.84 17.44 -8.88
CA PHE A 85 6.13 18.67 -8.14
C PHE A 85 5.15 19.80 -8.46
N THR A 86 4.46 19.75 -9.60
CA THR A 86 3.42 20.72 -9.94
C THR A 86 2.22 20.59 -9.00
N GLU A 87 1.72 19.38 -8.75
CA GLU A 87 0.61 19.17 -7.82
C GLU A 87 1.03 19.47 -6.37
N ILE A 88 2.26 19.10 -5.98
CA ILE A 88 2.79 19.43 -4.65
C ILE A 88 2.86 20.96 -4.48
N ALA A 89 3.38 21.69 -5.47
CA ALA A 89 3.47 23.15 -5.41
C ALA A 89 2.08 23.82 -5.38
N ALA A 90 1.12 23.32 -6.17
CA ALA A 90 -0.25 23.82 -6.16
C ALA A 90 -0.93 23.57 -4.81
N TRP A 91 -0.73 22.40 -4.22
CA TRP A 91 -1.25 22.06 -2.89
C TRP A 91 -0.61 22.92 -1.79
N GLN A 92 0.71 23.11 -1.80
CA GLN A 92 1.40 24.02 -0.87
C GLN A 92 0.84 25.44 -0.95
N ALA A 93 0.62 25.96 -2.16
CA ALA A 93 0.04 27.28 -2.38
C ALA A 93 -1.40 27.38 -1.82
N ALA A 94 -2.22 26.33 -2.01
CA ALA A 94 -3.57 26.28 -1.46
C ALA A 94 -3.60 26.19 0.07
N ARG A 95 -2.61 25.54 0.69
CA ARG A 95 -2.53 25.37 2.15
C ARG A 95 -1.80 26.50 2.86
N GLY A 96 -1.03 27.31 2.15
CA GLY A 96 -0.33 28.47 2.69
C GLY A 96 0.93 28.13 3.48
N PHE A 97 1.65 27.07 3.12
CA PHE A 97 2.92 26.72 3.73
C PHE A 97 3.91 26.14 2.72
N GLU A 98 5.19 26.08 3.10
CA GLU A 98 6.24 25.49 2.28
C GLU A 98 6.83 24.23 2.92
N LEU A 99 6.96 23.18 2.10
CA LEU A 99 7.68 21.96 2.48
C LEU A 99 9.18 22.18 2.36
N GLU A 100 9.93 21.52 3.23
CA GLU A 100 11.37 21.42 3.07
C GLU A 100 11.71 20.64 1.78
N PRO A 101 12.83 20.93 1.10
CA PRO A 101 13.17 20.27 -0.17
C PRO A 101 13.30 18.75 -0.08
N TRP A 102 13.57 18.19 1.10
CA TRP A 102 13.62 16.74 1.30
C TRP A 102 12.22 16.13 1.47
N GLU A 103 11.27 16.84 2.08
CA GLU A 103 9.89 16.40 2.26
C GLU A 103 9.16 16.33 0.93
N ALA A 104 9.28 17.37 0.09
CA ALA A 104 8.69 17.36 -1.24
C ALA A 104 9.23 16.21 -2.11
N ARG A 105 10.53 15.93 -2.02
CA ARG A 105 11.16 14.77 -2.70
C ARG A 105 10.65 13.45 -2.13
N LEU A 106 10.47 13.35 -0.81
CA LEU A 106 9.97 12.15 -0.16
C LEU A 106 8.50 11.90 -0.50
N LEU A 107 7.62 12.91 -0.48
CA LEU A 107 6.23 12.78 -0.91
C LEU A 107 6.12 12.26 -2.35
N ARG A 108 6.94 12.81 -3.26
CA ARG A 108 6.99 12.31 -4.63
C ARG A 108 7.46 10.86 -4.70
N ARG A 109 8.47 10.48 -3.93
CA ARG A 109 8.93 9.08 -3.83
C ARG A 109 7.83 8.16 -3.31
N LEU A 110 7.15 8.54 -2.22
CA LEU A 110 6.06 7.75 -1.63
C LEU A 110 4.90 7.57 -2.61
N SER A 111 4.57 8.59 -3.40
CA SER A 111 3.58 8.47 -4.48
C SER A 111 4.01 7.48 -5.57
N ILE A 112 5.28 7.50 -5.99
CA ILE A 112 5.82 6.53 -6.94
C ILE A 112 5.73 5.11 -6.37
N ASP A 113 6.13 4.92 -5.12
CA ASP A 113 6.12 3.62 -4.43
C ASP A 113 4.68 3.09 -4.28
N TYR A 114 3.74 3.96 -3.90
CA TYR A 114 2.31 3.64 -3.83
C TYR A 114 1.77 3.20 -5.19
N LEU A 115 2.01 3.98 -6.25
CA LEU A 115 1.51 3.67 -7.59
C LEU A 115 2.07 2.33 -8.09
N ALA A 116 3.39 2.14 -8.00
CA ALA A 116 4.05 0.91 -8.44
C ALA A 116 3.49 -0.32 -7.70
N GLU A 117 3.24 -0.20 -6.40
CA GLU A 117 2.65 -1.27 -5.61
C GLU A 117 1.18 -1.50 -5.95
N SER A 118 0.37 -0.45 -6.12
CA SER A 118 -1.05 -0.58 -6.48
C SER A 118 -1.24 -1.35 -7.79
N GLN A 119 -0.38 -1.10 -8.78
CA GLN A 119 -0.38 -1.81 -10.06
C GLN A 119 0.14 -3.25 -9.91
N ARG A 120 1.14 -3.48 -9.07
CA ARG A 120 1.68 -4.81 -8.84
C ARG A 120 0.70 -5.71 -8.09
N ALA A 121 -0.04 -5.14 -7.14
CA ALA A 121 -0.92 -5.83 -6.21
C ALA A 121 -2.24 -6.29 -6.83
N THR A 122 -2.59 -5.81 -8.03
CA THR A 122 -3.70 -6.37 -8.84
C THR A 122 -3.44 -7.83 -9.19
N LYS A 123 -2.18 -8.26 -9.33
CA LYS A 123 -1.86 -9.67 -9.50
C LYS A 123 -2.32 -10.43 -8.27
N ARG A 124 -3.16 -11.45 -8.47
CA ARG A 124 -3.77 -12.21 -7.38
C ARG A 124 -2.77 -12.80 -6.39
N GLU A 125 -1.69 -13.37 -6.92
CA GLU A 125 -0.61 -14.00 -6.14
C GLU A 125 0.44 -12.99 -5.62
N CYS A 126 0.22 -11.68 -5.76
CA CYS A 126 1.15 -10.69 -5.23
C CYS A 126 1.18 -10.75 -3.69
N PRO A 127 2.33 -11.09 -3.08
CA PRO A 127 2.45 -11.10 -1.63
C PRO A 127 2.36 -9.68 -1.06
N PRO A 128 1.91 -9.53 0.21
CA PRO A 128 1.92 -8.25 0.89
C PRO A 128 3.37 -7.76 1.09
N PRO A 129 3.63 -6.44 0.99
CA PRO A 129 4.97 -5.88 1.23
C PRO A 129 5.50 -6.12 2.64
N TRP A 130 4.62 -6.26 3.62
CA TRP A 130 4.96 -6.43 5.02
C TRP A 130 4.47 -7.78 5.55
N GLY A 131 5.40 -8.53 6.13
CA GLY A 131 5.18 -9.91 6.58
C GLY A 131 4.32 -10.07 7.83
N GLY A 132 4.03 -8.98 8.55
CA GLY A 132 3.09 -8.99 9.68
C GLY A 132 1.62 -9.07 9.24
N SER A 133 1.31 -8.75 7.98
CA SER A 133 -0.09 -8.71 7.54
C SER A 133 -0.78 -10.07 7.61
N VAL A 134 -2.08 -10.06 7.91
CA VAL A 134 -2.89 -11.27 8.09
C VAL A 134 -2.80 -12.25 6.92
N ALA A 135 -2.56 -11.81 5.70
CA ALA A 135 -2.37 -12.72 4.55
C ALA A 135 -1.18 -13.68 4.72
N VAL A 136 -0.12 -13.24 5.40
CA VAL A 136 1.03 -14.10 5.75
C VAL A 136 0.69 -15.00 6.94
N ARG A 137 -0.05 -14.50 7.93
CA ARG A 137 -0.49 -15.30 9.09
C ARG A 137 -1.50 -16.39 8.72
N VAL A 138 -2.47 -16.10 7.83
CA VAL A 138 -3.49 -17.06 7.36
C VAL A 138 -2.88 -18.14 6.47
N SER A 139 -1.93 -17.79 5.61
CA SER A 139 -1.20 -18.80 4.83
C SER A 139 -0.33 -19.70 5.71
N ALA A 140 0.35 -19.13 6.72
CA ALA A 140 1.09 -19.90 7.72
C ALA A 140 0.17 -20.83 8.54
N ASN A 141 -0.99 -20.34 8.99
CA ASN A 141 -1.94 -21.14 9.77
C ASN A 141 -2.58 -22.26 8.94
N ARG A 142 -2.97 -22.00 7.68
CA ARG A 142 -3.50 -23.03 6.78
C ARG A 142 -2.43 -24.06 6.39
N ALA A 143 -1.19 -23.65 6.18
CA ALA A 143 -0.07 -24.55 5.92
C ALA A 143 0.24 -25.42 7.14
N ALA A 144 0.22 -24.84 8.35
CA ALA A 144 0.41 -25.56 9.61
C ALA A 144 -0.72 -26.58 9.87
N ALA A 145 -1.98 -26.20 9.64
CA ALA A 145 -3.12 -27.11 9.78
C ALA A 145 -3.01 -28.31 8.82
N ARG A 146 -2.63 -28.07 7.56
CA ARG A 146 -2.46 -29.12 6.56
C ARG A 146 -1.28 -30.05 6.84
N ALA A 147 -0.19 -29.51 7.40
CA ALA A 147 0.96 -30.30 7.83
C ALA A 147 0.63 -31.19 9.04
N LEU A 148 -0.19 -30.69 9.98
CA LEU A 148 -0.72 -31.47 11.10
C LEU A 148 -1.64 -32.61 10.64
N GLU A 149 -2.53 -32.35 9.69
CA GLU A 149 -3.39 -33.39 9.11
C GLU A 149 -2.59 -34.50 8.42
N LEU A 150 -1.53 -34.15 7.68
CA LEU A 150 -0.63 -35.12 7.03
C LEU A 150 0.27 -35.88 8.02
N PHE A 151 0.55 -35.30 9.19
CA PHE A 151 1.36 -35.95 10.23
C PHE A 151 0.53 -36.91 11.10
N LEU A 152 -0.78 -36.67 11.22
CA LEU A 152 -1.71 -37.47 12.01
C LEU A 152 -2.46 -38.54 11.19
N ALA A 153 -2.24 -38.59 9.87
CA ALA A 153 -2.77 -39.60 8.94
C ALA A 153 -1.72 -40.68 8.64
#